data_AF-A0A3S1Q6B3-F1
#
_entry.id   AF-A0A3S1Q6B3-F1
#
_cell.length_a   1.000
_cell.length_b   1.000
_cell.length_c   1.000
_cell.angle_alpha   90.00
_cell.angle_beta   90.00
_cell.angle_gamma   90.00
#
_symmetry.space_group_name_H-M   'P 1'
#
loop_
_entity.id
_entity.type
_entity.pdbx_description
1 polymer ?
#
loop_
_entity_poly.entity_id
_entity_poly.type
_entity_poly.pdbx_seq_one_letter_code
_entity_poly.pdbx_strand_id
1 'polypeptide(L)'
;HIIEMIFLTPDGFEGGGVDNILRVAMKASEQDAGSPLIGIPAKIADGFFLVALNDTKADEDANMTLLRGQDWIDVPVVYKTGRRALLTMEKGIPGEKVFDEAIKAWQAKTAG
;
A
#
# COMPACT_ATOMS: atom_id res chain seq x y z
N HIS A 1 1.40 7.52 9.50
CA HIS A 1 0.67 6.23 9.57
C HIS A 1 1.48 5.11 8.90
N ILE A 2 1.12 3.83 9.05
CA ILE A 2 1.89 2.71 8.45
C ILE A 2 0.96 1.78 7.69
N ILE A 3 1.43 1.29 6.54
CA ILE A 3 0.85 0.16 5.81
C ILE A 3 1.81 -1.02 5.95
N GLU A 4 1.33 -2.16 6.41
CA GLU A 4 2.09 -3.41 6.47
C GLU A 4 1.66 -4.34 5.35
N MET A 5 2.64 -4.98 4.70
CA MET A 5 2.41 -5.95 3.64
C MET A 5 3.26 -7.20 3.90
N ILE A 6 2.60 -8.35 3.87
CA ILE A 6 3.21 -9.66 4.08
C ILE A 6 3.00 -10.50 2.81
N PHE A 7 4.11 -10.97 2.24
CA PHE A 7 4.11 -11.82 1.05
C PHE A 7 4.50 -13.23 1.42
N LEU A 8 3.56 -14.15 1.25
CA LEU A 8 3.78 -15.58 1.39
C LEU A 8 3.94 -16.19 -0.01
N THR A 9 5.17 -16.53 -0.38
CA THR A 9 5.45 -17.24 -1.63
C THR A 9 5.70 -18.71 -1.37
N PRO A 10 5.17 -19.62 -2.21
CA PRO A 10 5.42 -21.05 -2.04
C PRO A 10 6.88 -21.41 -2.28
N ASP A 11 7.29 -22.57 -1.76
CA ASP A 11 8.62 -23.13 -2.02
C ASP A 11 8.85 -23.31 -3.53
N GLY A 12 10.05 -22.95 -3.99
CA GLY A 12 10.41 -23.05 -5.41
C GLY A 12 9.72 -22.01 -6.31
N PHE A 13 9.07 -20.99 -5.76
CA PHE A 13 8.55 -19.88 -6.56
C PHE A 13 9.65 -19.29 -7.44
N GLU A 14 9.42 -19.23 -8.76
CA GLU A 14 10.43 -18.86 -9.76
C GLU A 14 11.05 -17.48 -9.50
N GLY A 15 10.31 -16.57 -8.88
CA GLY A 15 10.82 -15.24 -8.48
C GLY A 15 11.71 -15.23 -7.22
N GLY A 16 11.82 -16.33 -6.48
CA GLY A 16 12.59 -16.41 -5.23
C GLY A 16 12.00 -15.63 -4.05
N GLY A 17 10.79 -15.08 -4.19
CA GLY A 17 10.12 -14.24 -3.20
C GLY A 17 10.12 -12.77 -3.60
N VAL A 18 9.38 -11.94 -2.85
CA VAL A 18 9.43 -10.48 -3.00
C VAL A 18 10.67 -9.94 -2.29
N ASP A 19 11.45 -9.15 -3.00
CA ASP A 19 12.65 -8.50 -2.47
C ASP A 19 12.41 -7.03 -2.13
N ASN A 20 11.62 -6.32 -2.94
CA ASN A 20 11.34 -4.91 -2.70
C ASN A 20 9.92 -4.53 -3.11
N ILE A 21 9.38 -3.50 -2.46
CA ILE A 21 8.15 -2.81 -2.85
C ILE A 21 8.51 -1.37 -3.15
N LEU A 22 8.06 -0.86 -4.30
CA LEU A 22 8.48 0.45 -4.75
C LEU A 22 7.62 1.57 -4.14
N ARG A 23 6.32 1.36 -4.05
CA ARG A 23 5.32 2.30 -3.52
C ARG A 23 3.96 1.63 -3.41
N VAL A 24 3.01 2.35 -2.82
CA VAL A 24 1.57 2.06 -2.92
C VAL A 24 0.92 3.23 -3.65
N ALA A 25 0.08 2.97 -4.64
CA ALA A 25 -0.66 3.99 -5.37
C ALA A 25 -2.16 3.70 -5.35
N MET A 26 -2.96 4.76 -5.25
CA MET A 26 -4.42 4.72 -5.27
C MET A 26 -4.94 5.15 -6.64
N LYS A 27 -6.01 4.50 -7.10
CA LYS A 27 -6.54 4.61 -8.46
C LYS A 27 -8.07 4.69 -8.47
N ALA A 28 -8.63 5.44 -9.41
CA ALA A 28 -10.08 5.55 -9.59
C ALA A 28 -10.64 4.38 -10.41
N SER A 29 -9.82 3.81 -11.29
CA SER A 29 -10.14 2.62 -12.07
C SER A 29 -8.90 1.73 -12.30
N GLU A 30 -9.12 0.49 -12.74
CA GLU A 30 -8.04 -0.48 -12.97
C GLU A 30 -7.00 -0.01 -13.99
N GLN A 31 -7.42 0.69 -15.05
CA GLN A 31 -6.52 1.19 -16.10
C GLN A 31 -5.77 2.47 -15.75
N ASP A 32 -6.15 3.18 -14.69
CA ASP A 32 -5.55 4.48 -14.38
C ASP A 32 -4.10 4.33 -13.89
N ALA A 33 -3.27 5.33 -14.16
CA ALA A 33 -1.88 5.34 -13.68
C ALA A 33 -1.79 5.47 -12.15
N GLY A 34 -2.81 6.06 -11.52
CA GLY A 34 -2.90 6.24 -10.07
C GLY A 34 -2.04 7.37 -9.51
N SER A 35 -2.32 7.73 -8.26
CA SER A 35 -1.53 8.67 -7.48
C SER A 35 -0.82 7.93 -6.34
N PRO A 36 0.50 8.09 -6.18
CA PRO A 36 1.23 7.42 -5.12
C PRO A 36 0.88 8.01 -3.75
N LEU A 37 0.81 7.14 -2.74
CA LEU A 37 0.82 7.59 -1.35
C LEU A 37 2.20 8.15 -1.02
N ILE A 38 2.22 9.23 -0.24
CA ILE A 38 3.42 9.90 0.22
C ILE A 38 3.94 9.16 1.44
N GLY A 39 4.97 8.35 1.24
CA GLY A 39 5.58 7.53 2.27
C GLY A 39 6.84 6.82 1.79
N ILE A 40 7.56 6.23 2.75
CA ILE A 40 8.83 5.55 2.50
C ILE A 40 8.63 4.04 2.68
N PRO A 41 8.86 3.22 1.64
CA PRO A 41 8.85 1.77 1.76
C PRO A 41 10.11 1.28 2.48
N ALA A 42 9.97 0.23 3.28
CA ALA A 42 11.06 -0.45 3.96
C ALA A 42 10.82 -1.96 4.00
N LYS A 43 11.85 -2.74 3.70
CA LYS A 43 11.88 -4.19 3.98
C LYS A 43 12.35 -4.39 5.41
N ILE A 44 11.53 -5.03 6.25
CA ILE A 44 11.86 -5.29 7.65
C ILE A 44 12.30 -6.73 7.90
N ALA A 45 11.82 -7.68 7.08
CA ALA A 45 12.27 -9.07 7.04
C ALA A 45 11.93 -9.66 5.67
N ASP A 46 12.37 -10.89 5.40
CA ASP A 46 12.01 -11.59 4.16
C ASP A 46 10.49 -11.81 4.10
N GLY A 47 9.85 -11.24 3.07
CA GLY A 47 8.40 -11.26 2.91
C GLY A 47 7.64 -10.19 3.70
N PHE A 48 8.30 -9.42 4.58
CA PHE A 48 7.65 -8.40 5.41
C PHE A 48 8.12 -6.99 5.05
N PHE A 49 7.16 -6.13 4.73
CA PHE A 49 7.40 -4.78 4.27
C PHE A 49 6.47 -3.79 4.95
N LEU A 50 6.98 -2.59 5.17
CA LEU A 50 6.23 -1.46 5.67
C LEU A 50 6.28 -0.31 4.66
N VAL A 51 5.24 0.50 4.63
CA VAL A 51 5.29 1.85 4.08
C VAL A 51 4.95 2.82 5.20
N ALA A 52 5.95 3.56 5.64
CA ALA A 52 5.77 4.65 6.60
C ALA A 52 5.23 5.87 5.84
N LEU A 53 3.94 6.15 6.00
CA LEU A 53 3.30 7.34 5.44
C LEU A 53 3.80 8.58 6.17
N ASN A 54 4.10 9.63 5.40
CA ASN A 54 4.63 10.88 5.93
C ASN A 54 3.65 11.54 6.92
N ASP A 55 4.18 12.29 7.88
CA ASP A 55 3.45 12.83 9.03
C ASP A 55 3.30 14.36 9.00
N THR A 56 3.72 15.01 7.91
CA THR A 56 3.37 16.43 7.70
C THR A 56 1.87 16.55 7.46
N LYS A 57 1.23 17.58 8.00
CA LYS A 57 -0.22 17.77 7.86
C LYS A 57 -0.68 17.74 6.41
N ALA A 58 0.09 18.35 5.51
CA ALA A 58 -0.21 18.39 4.08
C ALA A 58 -0.18 17.01 3.42
N ASP A 59 0.83 16.19 3.76
CA ASP A 59 0.97 14.85 3.18
C ASP A 59 -0.03 13.87 3.79
N GLU A 60 -0.34 14.01 5.08
CA GLU A 60 -1.42 13.26 5.72
C GLU A 60 -2.76 13.55 5.05
N ASP A 61 -3.11 14.80 4.80
CA ASP A 61 -4.36 15.17 4.14
C ASP A 61 -4.43 14.66 2.70
N ALA A 62 -3.33 14.73 1.96
CA ALA A 62 -3.22 14.19 0.62
C ALA A 62 -3.43 12.66 0.62
N ASN A 63 -2.74 11.94 1.52
CA ASN A 63 -2.88 10.49 1.67
C ASN A 63 -4.31 10.10 2.07
N MET A 64 -4.92 10.81 3.03
CA MET A 64 -6.30 10.51 3.47
C MET A 64 -7.31 10.75 2.36
N THR A 65 -7.10 11.77 1.53
CA THR A 65 -7.95 12.05 0.37
C THR A 65 -7.92 10.88 -0.62
N LEU A 66 -6.71 10.38 -0.94
CA LEU A 66 -6.54 9.23 -1.84
C LEU A 66 -7.11 7.95 -1.24
N LEU A 67 -6.82 7.66 0.03
CA LEU A 67 -7.28 6.45 0.71
C LEU A 67 -8.79 6.39 0.86
N ARG A 68 -9.47 7.53 0.95
CA ARG A 68 -10.94 7.59 1.02
C ARG A 68 -11.61 7.58 -0.35
N GLY A 69 -11.05 8.29 -1.32
CA GLY A 69 -11.73 8.61 -2.58
C GLY A 69 -11.35 7.76 -3.79
N GLN A 70 -10.57 6.69 -3.60
CA GLN A 70 -10.07 5.84 -4.69
C GLN A 70 -10.24 4.37 -4.31
N ASP A 71 -10.61 3.53 -5.27
CA ASP A 71 -11.06 2.16 -4.98
C ASP A 71 -10.02 1.11 -5.36
N TRP A 72 -9.09 1.47 -6.25
CA TRP A 72 -8.05 0.58 -6.76
C TRP A 72 -6.70 0.89 -6.12
N ILE A 73 -5.90 -0.15 -5.94
CA ILE A 73 -4.60 -0.13 -5.27
C ILE A 73 -3.58 -0.81 -6.18
N ASP A 74 -2.49 -0.11 -6.47
CA ASP A 74 -1.33 -0.65 -7.18
C ASP A 74 -0.13 -0.76 -6.24
N VAL A 75 0.50 -1.94 -6.23
CA VAL A 75 1.73 -2.22 -5.48
C VAL A 75 2.76 -2.84 -6.43
N PRO A 76 3.68 -2.02 -7.00
CA PRO A 76 4.77 -2.53 -7.81
C PRO A 76 5.81 -3.20 -6.92
N VAL A 77 6.16 -4.44 -7.25
CA VAL A 77 7.13 -5.25 -6.51
C VAL A 77 8.30 -5.67 -7.39
N VAL A 78 9.43 -5.96 -6.75
CA VAL A 78 10.61 -6.56 -7.36
C VAL A 78 10.86 -7.88 -6.67
N TYR A 79 10.98 -8.95 -7.44
CA TYR A 79 11.33 -10.27 -6.94
C TYR A 79 12.84 -10.40 -6.68
N LYS A 80 13.27 -11.41 -5.92
CA LYS A 80 14.71 -11.66 -5.67
C LYS A 80 15.52 -11.91 -6.95
N THR A 81 14.86 -12.33 -8.03
CA THR A 81 15.46 -12.46 -9.37
C THR A 81 15.69 -11.12 -10.09
N GLY A 82 15.20 -10.01 -9.55
CA GLY A 82 15.19 -8.69 -10.19
C GLY A 82 14.00 -8.47 -11.13
N ARG A 83 13.17 -9.50 -11.39
CA ARG A 83 11.96 -9.37 -12.20
C ARG A 83 10.95 -8.48 -11.48
N ARG A 84 10.32 -7.56 -12.23
CA ARG A 84 9.29 -6.65 -11.72
C ARG A 84 7.91 -7.25 -11.95
N ALA A 85 7.02 -7.06 -10.98
CA ALA A 85 5.61 -7.38 -11.09
C ALA A 85 4.77 -6.21 -10.55
N LEU A 86 3.51 -6.17 -10.95
CA LEU A 86 2.52 -5.22 -10.47
C LEU A 86 1.36 -6.00 -9.86
N LEU A 87 1.01 -5.67 -8.63
CA LEU A 87 -0.21 -6.15 -7.99
C LEU A 87 -1.24 -5.04 -8.08
N THR A 88 -2.37 -5.34 -8.70
CA THR A 88 -3.51 -4.43 -8.82
C THR A 88 -4.70 -5.08 -8.15
N MET A 89 -5.32 -4.36 -7.21
CA MET A 89 -6.41 -4.86 -6.38
C MET A 89 -7.48 -3.78 -6.24
N GLU A 90 -8.75 -4.17 -6.29
CA GLU A 90 -9.86 -3.31 -5.92
C GLU A 90 -10.25 -3.59 -4.47
N LYS A 91 -10.60 -2.55 -3.70
CA LYS A 91 -11.11 -2.70 -2.34
C LYS A 91 -12.40 -3.53 -2.31
N GLY A 92 -13.30 -3.23 -3.24
CA GLY A 92 -14.69 -3.65 -3.19
C GLY A 92 -15.39 -3.23 -1.90
N ILE A 93 -16.65 -3.64 -1.76
CA ILE A 93 -17.49 -3.31 -0.60
C ILE A 93 -16.85 -3.72 0.74
N PRO A 94 -16.25 -4.94 0.88
CA PRO A 94 -15.61 -5.32 2.14
C PRO A 94 -14.37 -4.47 2.45
N GLY A 95 -13.55 -4.17 1.44
CA GLY A 95 -12.33 -3.37 1.62
C GLY A 95 -12.62 -1.92 1.95
N GLU A 96 -13.64 -1.31 1.33
CA GLU A 96 -14.09 0.05 1.67
C GLU A 96 -14.37 0.20 3.16
N LYS A 97 -15.10 -0.75 3.76
CA LYS A 97 -15.40 -0.74 5.20
C LYS A 97 -14.13 -0.78 6.06
N VAL A 98 -13.18 -1.65 5.71
CA VAL A 98 -11.91 -1.77 6.43
C VAL A 98 -11.11 -0.46 6.34
N PHE A 99 -11.07 0.17 5.18
CA PHE A 99 -10.39 1.46 5.00
C PHE A 99 -11.08 2.57 5.79
N ASP A 100 -12.41 2.63 5.78
CA ASP A 100 -13.17 3.61 6.57
C ASP A 100 -12.91 3.46 8.08
N GLU A 101 -12.88 2.23 8.58
CA GLU A 101 -12.55 1.94 9.98
C GLU A 101 -11.12 2.38 10.34
N ALA A 102 -10.14 2.05 9.48
CA ALA A 102 -8.75 2.46 9.68
C ALA A 102 -8.59 4.00 9.69
N ILE A 103 -9.21 4.69 8.73
CA ILE A 103 -9.16 6.15 8.63
C ILE A 103 -9.81 6.80 9.86
N LYS A 104 -10.97 6.30 10.31
CA LYS A 104 -11.64 6.79 11.54
C LYS A 104 -10.75 6.61 12.76
N ALA A 105 -10.12 5.44 12.91
CA ALA A 105 -9.22 5.16 14.03
C ALA A 105 -8.01 6.10 14.05
N TRP A 106 -7.44 6.38 12.87
CA TRP A 106 -6.35 7.34 12.72
C TRP A 106 -6.75 8.76 13.09
N GLN A 107 -7.90 9.24 12.61
CA GLN A 107 -8.42 10.57 12.94
C GLN A 107 -8.68 10.75 14.44
N ALA A 108 -9.23 9.73 15.10
CA ALA A 108 -9.48 9.74 16.54
C ALA A 108 -8.18 9.86 17.35
N LYS A 109 -7.10 9.22 16.90
CA LYS A 109 -5.79 9.28 17.57
C LYS A 109 -5.12 10.66 17.45
N THR A 110 -5.32 11.37 16.34
CA THR A 110 -4.80 12.74 16.15
C THR A 110 -5.60 13.84 16.84
N ALA A 111 -6.81 13.52 17.33
CA ALA A 111 -7.72 14.50 17.96
C ALA A 111 -7.57 14.58 19.49
N GLY A 112 -6.72 13.75 20.11
CA GLY A 112 -6.39 13.78 21.54
C GLY A 112 -4.93 14.12 21.75
#